data_AF-A0A151UJE2-F1
#
_entry.id   AF-A0A151UJE2-F1
#
_cell.length_a   1.000
_cell.length_b   1.000
_cell.length_c   1.000
_cell.angle_alpha   90.00
_cell.angle_beta   90.00
_cell.angle_gamma   90.00
#
_symmetry.space_group_name_H-M   'P 1'
#
loop_
_entity.id
_entity.type
_entity.pdbx_description
1 polymer ?
#
loop_
_entity_poly.entity_id
_entity_poly.type
_entity_poly.pdbx_seq_one_letter_code
_entity_poly.pdbx_strand_id
1 'polypeptide(L)' 'MEVTQLSPCRPYLLRAFYEWLLDNQLTPHLVVDAKVDGVMVPMEFARDGQIVLNIAPRAVVNLALGNDEVQFGAR' A
#
# COMPACT_ATOMS: atom_id res chain seq x y z
N MET A 1 -5.21 6.67 -32.46
CA MET A 1 -5.00 7.07 -31.05
C MET A 1 -3.63 6.57 -30.66
N GLU A 2 -2.65 7.45 -30.52
CA GLU A 2 -1.36 7.06 -29.95
C GLU A 2 -1.56 6.75 -28.46
N VAL A 3 -1.25 5.52 -28.06
CA VAL A 3 -1.32 5.04 -26.68
C VAL A 3 -0.02 5.42 -25.96
N THR A 4 0.35 6.69 -25.96
CA THR A 4 1.73 7.09 -25.60
C THR A 4 1.89 7.71 -24.21
N GLN A 5 0.81 7.91 -23.44
CA GLN A 5 0.89 8.32 -22.03
C GLN A 5 -0.30 7.77 -21.23
N LEU A 6 -0.26 6.49 -20.84
CA LEU A 6 -1.20 5.94 -19.85
C LEU A 6 -0.64 6.12 -18.44
N SER A 7 -1.50 6.44 -17.47
CA SER A 7 -1.09 6.47 -16.07
C SER A 7 -0.73 5.06 -15.56
N PRO A 8 0.13 4.94 -14.54
CA PRO A 8 0.48 3.64 -13.98
C PRO A 8 -0.75 2.90 -13.43
N CYS A 9 -0.89 1.62 -13.79
CA CYS A 9 -2.01 0.80 -13.30
C CYS A 9 -1.88 0.38 -11.83
N ARG A 10 -0.66 0.40 -11.27
CA ARG A 10 -0.34 -0.10 -9.92
C ARG A 10 -1.30 0.41 -8.82
N PRO A 11 -1.55 1.71 -8.65
CA PRO A 11 -2.46 2.19 -7.60
C PRO A 11 -3.91 1.72 -7.78
N TYR A 12 -4.37 1.53 -9.02
CA TYR A 12 -5.71 1.01 -9.30
C TYR A 12 -5.83 -0.46 -8.93
N LEU A 13 -4.82 -1.26 -9.30
CA LEU A 13 -4.76 -2.67 -8.93
C LEU A 13 -4.68 -2.85 -7.42
N LEU A 14 -3.90 -2.01 -6.73
CA LEU A 14 -3.83 -2.01 -5.27
C LEU A 14 -5.23 -1.85 -4.63
N ARG A 15 -6.00 -0.85 -5.04
CA ARG A 15 -7.37 -0.66 -4.53
C ARG A 15 -8.29 -1.82 -4.87
N ALA A 16 -8.21 -2.34 -6.10
CA ALA A 16 -9.02 -3.49 -6.52
C ALA A 16 -8.73 -4.73 -5.66
N PHE A 17 -7.45 -5.05 -5.41
CA PHE A 17 -7.07 -6.16 -4.54
C PHE A 17 -7.42 -5.91 -3.08
N TYR A 18 -7.27 -4.68 -2.60
CA TYR A 18 -7.65 -4.31 -1.24
C TYR A 18 -9.14 -4.60 -0.98
N GLU A 19 -10.03 -4.08 -1.82
CA GLU A 19 -11.48 -4.34 -1.70
C GLU A 19 -11.80 -5.83 -1.86
N TRP A 20 -11.22 -6.49 -2.86
CA TRP A 20 -11.44 -7.92 -3.07
C TRP A 20 -11.02 -8.78 -1.86
N LEU A 21 -9.89 -8.45 -1.20
CA LEU A 21 -9.46 -9.15 0.00
C LEU A 21 -10.47 -8.96 1.15
N LEU A 22 -11.00 -7.75 1.33
CA LEU A 22 -11.99 -7.46 2.37
C LEU A 22 -13.33 -8.16 2.12
N ASP A 23 -13.81 -8.16 0.88
CA ASP A 23 -15.03 -8.86 0.45
C ASP A 23 -14.95 -10.38 0.69
N ASN A 24 -13.74 -10.92 0.79
CA ASN A 24 -13.47 -12.33 1.10
C ASN A 24 -13.04 -12.55 2.56
N GLN A 25 -13.24 -11.57 3.44
CA GLN A 25 -12.91 -11.63 4.86
C GLN A 25 -11.42 -11.94 5.13
N LEU A 26 -10.53 -11.55 4.22
CA LEU A 26 -9.09 -11.70 4.36
C LEU A 26 -8.44 -10.45 4.99
N THR A 27 -7.19 -10.57 5.41
CA THR A 27 -6.42 -9.45 6.01
C THR A 27 -5.42 -8.89 5.00
N PRO A 28 -5.64 -7.68 4.44
CA PRO A 28 -4.74 -7.10 3.46
C PRO A 28 -3.41 -6.67 4.09
N HIS A 29 -2.31 -7.05 3.45
CA HIS A 29 -0.96 -6.66 3.83
C HIS A 29 -0.22 -6.08 2.63
N LEU A 30 0.60 -5.05 2.87
CA LEU A 30 1.52 -4.49 1.90
C LEU A 30 2.93 -4.93 2.20
N VAL A 31 3.68 -5.25 1.16
CA VAL A 31 5.14 -5.36 1.22
C VAL A 31 5.70 -4.11 0.57
N VAL A 32 6.48 -3.35 1.31
CA VAL A 32 7.07 -2.09 0.86
C VAL A 32 8.59 -2.22 0.87
N ASP A 33 9.22 -1.76 -0.22
CA ASP A 33 10.67 -1.57 -0.24
C ASP A 33 11.02 -0.30 0.55
N ALA A 34 11.64 -0.48 1.72
CA ALA A 34 11.99 0.60 2.63
C ALA A 34 13.24 1.37 2.20
N LYS A 35 13.90 0.98 1.09
CA LYS A 35 15.08 1.67 0.54
C LYS A 35 14.73 2.73 -0.51
N VAL A 36 13.46 2.81 -0.94
CA VAL A 36 13.02 3.80 -1.92
C VAL A 36 12.91 5.18 -1.28
N ASP A 37 13.47 6.19 -1.94
CA ASP A 37 13.38 7.59 -1.50
C ASP A 37 11.91 8.03 -1.35
N GLY A 38 11.61 8.69 -0.24
CA GLY A 38 10.26 9.15 0.10
C GLY A 38 9.42 8.15 0.92
N VAL A 39 9.90 6.93 1.15
CA VAL A 39 9.23 5.98 2.05
C VAL A 39 9.44 6.41 3.51
N MET A 40 8.33 6.70 4.20
CA MET A 40 8.31 7.09 5.62
C MET A 40 7.64 6.00 6.45
N VAL A 41 8.45 5.15 7.07
CA VAL A 41 8.02 4.03 7.91
C VAL A 41 8.94 3.90 9.13
N PRO A 42 8.51 3.24 10.23
CA PRO A 42 9.40 2.96 11.35
C PRO A 42 10.42 1.89 10.93
N MET A 43 11.65 2.33 10.66
CA MET A 43 12.72 1.50 10.10
C MET A 43 13.16 0.36 11.04
N GLU A 44 12.86 0.46 12.33
CA GLU A 44 13.10 -0.60 13.31
C GLU A 44 12.32 -1.90 13.02
N PHE A 45 11.23 -1.82 12.27
CA PHE A 45 10.44 -2.99 11.86
C PHE A 45 10.83 -3.53 10.47
N ALA A 46 11.67 -2.81 9.74
CA ALA A 46 12.13 -3.25 8.42
C ALA A 46 13.16 -4.39 8.55
N ARG A 47 13.05 -5.40 7.68
CA ARG A 47 13.97 -6.54 7.58
C ARG A 47 14.40 -6.71 6.13
N ASP A 48 15.69 -6.87 5.90
CA ASP A 48 16.28 -7.03 4.55
C ASP A 48 15.92 -5.91 3.55
N GLY A 49 15.62 -4.71 4.08
CA GLY A 49 15.18 -3.57 3.26
C GLY A 49 13.70 -3.57 2.92
N GLN A 50 12.90 -4.49 3.46
CA GLN A 50 11.47 -4.54 3.26
C GLN A 50 10.73 -4.38 4.58
N ILE A 51 9.50 -3.85 4.52
CA ILE A 51 8.59 -3.82 5.64
C ILE A 51 7.24 -4.39 5.21
N VAL A 52 6.63 -5.20 6.07
CA VAL A 52 5.28 -5.72 5.87
C VAL A 52 4.32 -4.93 6.74
N LEU A 53 3.33 -4.30 6.13
CA LEU A 53 2.37 -3.43 6.80
C LEU A 53 0.97 -4.02 6.69
N ASN A 54 0.31 -4.24 7.82
CA ASN A 54 -1.09 -4.63 7.86
C ASN A 54 -1.95 -3.39 7.63
N ILE A 55 -2.75 -3.39 6.56
CA ILE A 55 -3.64 -2.27 6.21
C ILE A 55 -5.12 -2.62 6.36
N ALA A 56 -5.46 -3.72 7.04
CA ALA A 56 -6.85 -4.04 7.34
C ALA A 56 -7.51 -2.91 8.16
N PRO A 57 -8.82 -2.63 7.99
CA PRO A 57 -9.51 -1.50 8.65
C PRO A 57 -9.33 -1.44 10.17
N ARG A 58 -9.15 -2.58 10.83
CA ARG A 58 -8.93 -2.68 12.28
C ARG A 58 -7.51 -2.34 12.73
N ALA A 59 -6.53 -2.34 11.83
CA ALA A 59 -5.11 -2.15 12.11
C ALA A 59 -4.63 -0.72 11.83
N VAL A 60 -5.44 0.08 11.12
CA VAL A 60 -5.04 1.41 10.63
C VAL A 60 -6.12 2.46 10.89
N VAL A 61 -5.70 3.71 10.90
CA VAL A 61 -6.58 4.90 10.95
C VAL A 61 -6.26 5.81 9.77
N ASN A 62 -7.29 6.47 9.22
CA ASN A 62 -7.16 7.41 8.10
C ASN A 62 -6.40 6.80 6.89
N LEU A 63 -6.74 5.57 6.50
CA LEU A 63 -6.15 4.93 5.31
C LEU A 63 -6.52 5.68 4.04
N ALA A 64 -5.52 6.13 3.31
CA ALA A 64 -5.61 6.73 1.99
C ALA A 64 -4.80 5.89 0.98
N LEU A 65 -5.50 5.27 0.03
CA LEU A 65 -4.90 4.53 -1.09
C LEU A 65 -4.87 5.41 -2.34
N GLY A 66 -3.95 6.39 -2.35
CA GLY A 66 -3.80 7.37 -3.43
C GLY A 66 -3.19 6.81 -4.71
N ASN A 67 -3.08 7.65 -5.74
CA ASN A 67 -2.37 7.30 -6.98
C ASN A 67 -0.86 7.44 -6.85
N ASP A 68 -0.41 8.43 -6.09
CA ASP A 68 1.00 8.76 -5.92
C ASP A 68 1.60 8.12 -4.66
N GLU A 69 0.79 7.95 -3.61
CA GLU A 69 1.24 7.43 -2.33
C GLU A 69 0.14 6.68 -1.55
N VAL A 70 0.57 5.93 -0.54
CA VAL A 70 -0.30 5.29 0.46
C VAL A 70 0.03 5.87 1.82
N GLN A 71 -0.98 6.37 2.53
CA GLN A 71 -0.83 6.97 3.84
C GLN A 71 -1.83 6.36 4.83
N PHE A 72 -1.38 6.15 6.06
CA PHE A 72 -2.23 5.74 7.17
C PHE A 72 -1.50 5.97 8.49
N GLY A 73 -2.26 6.08 9.59
CA GLY A 73 -1.74 5.94 10.94
C GLY A 73 -1.88 4.50 11.43
N ALA A 74 -0.90 4.01 12.17
CA ALA A 74 -0.94 2.72 12.86
C ALA A 74 -0.31 2.88 14.27
N ARG A 75 -0.55 1.91 15.15
CA ARG A 75 0.01 1.87 16.51
C ARG A 75 0.94 0.68 16.68
#